data_AF-A0A1Q4XED7-F1
#
_entry.id   AF-A0A1Q4XED7-F1
#
_cell.length_a   1.000
_cell.length_b   1.000
_cell.length_c   1.000
_cell.angle_alpha   90.00
_cell.angle_beta   90.00
_cell.angle_gamma   90.00
#
_symmetry.space_group_name_H-M   'P 1'
#
loop_
_entity.id
_entity.type
_entity.pdbx_description
1 polymer ?
#
loop_
_entity_poly.entity_id
_entity_poly.type
_entity_poly.pdbx_seq_one_letter_code
_entity_poly.pdbx_strand_id
1 'polypeptide(L)'
;MVNVIGQEGRAAVSSSSELDKRPAVDPHEEPSAEWGWHGGFPKGIKIAGWLSTLAVFSLLIGNHHGRTEDLWVVLTGLTMAALLIWDQVRSRTSWRR
;
A
#
# COMPACT_ATOMS: atom_id res chain seq x y z
N MET A 1 46.44 -9.29 -21.47
CA MET A 1 45.60 -8.32 -20.75
C MET A 1 44.15 -8.66 -21.04
N VAL A 2 43.47 -9.34 -20.11
CA VAL A 2 42.07 -9.75 -20.28
C VAL A 2 41.17 -8.61 -19.79
N ASN A 3 40.16 -8.29 -20.60
CA ASN A 3 39.32 -7.11 -20.52
C ASN A 3 38.44 -7.10 -19.24
N VAL A 4 38.68 -6.16 -18.32
CA VAL A 4 37.98 -5.98 -17.02
C VAL A 4 36.60 -5.29 -17.17
N ILE A 5 36.23 -4.85 -18.37
CA ILE A 5 35.07 -3.97 -18.62
C ILE A 5 33.69 -4.65 -18.43
N GLY A 6 33.63 -5.97 -18.16
CA GLY A 6 32.37 -6.74 -18.08
C GLY A 6 31.87 -7.16 -16.69
N GLN A 7 32.58 -6.85 -15.61
CA GLN A 7 32.22 -7.35 -14.26
C GLN A 7 31.18 -6.47 -13.54
N GLU A 8 31.18 -5.16 -13.81
CA GLU A 8 30.30 -4.15 -13.20
C GLU A 8 28.81 -4.47 -13.42
N GLY A 9 28.44 -4.91 -14.63
CA GLY A 9 27.06 -5.20 -14.99
C GLY A 9 26.49 -6.48 -14.38
N ARG A 10 27.35 -7.45 -14.01
CA ARG A 10 26.93 -8.73 -13.43
C ARG A 10 26.62 -8.60 -11.93
N ALA A 11 27.33 -7.72 -11.23
CA ALA A 11 27.10 -7.43 -9.83
C ALA A 11 25.75 -6.74 -9.58
N ALA A 12 25.37 -5.77 -10.44
CA ALA A 12 24.09 -5.06 -10.33
C ALA A 12 22.87 -5.98 -10.56
N VAL A 13 22.98 -6.98 -11.45
CA VAL A 13 21.93 -7.98 -11.71
C VAL A 13 21.85 -9.04 -10.61
N SER A 14 22.97 -9.40 -9.97
CA SER A 14 22.98 -10.34 -8.82
C SER A 14 22.30 -9.72 -7.59
N SER A 15 22.60 -8.47 -7.28
CA SER A 15 22.14 -7.79 -6.06
C SER A 15 20.61 -7.63 -6.00
N SER A 16 19.95 -7.36 -7.13
CA SER A 16 18.48 -7.25 -7.18
C SER A 16 17.79 -8.61 -6.99
N SER A 17 18.37 -9.70 -7.53
CA SER A 17 17.84 -11.06 -7.34
C SER A 17 17.99 -11.59 -5.91
N GLU A 18 19.01 -11.13 -5.19
CA GLU A 18 19.23 -11.47 -3.78
C GLU A 18 18.29 -10.72 -2.84
N LEU A 19 17.86 -9.50 -3.19
CA LEU A 19 16.83 -8.74 -2.46
C LEU A 19 15.44 -9.36 -2.64
N ASP A 20 15.13 -9.87 -3.83
CA ASP A 20 13.86 -10.55 -4.14
C ASP A 20 13.69 -11.88 -3.37
N LYS A 21 14.81 -12.49 -2.94
CA LYS A 21 14.83 -13.73 -2.14
C LYS A 21 14.69 -13.51 -0.63
N ARG A 22 14.83 -12.28 -0.13
CA ARG A 22 14.72 -12.02 1.31
C ARG A 22 13.24 -11.93 1.68
N PRO A 23 12.78 -12.65 2.71
CA PRO A 23 11.41 -12.51 3.18
C PRO A 23 11.18 -11.07 3.65
N ALA A 24 10.00 -10.52 3.33
CA ALA A 24 9.64 -9.13 3.67
C ALA A 24 9.51 -8.89 5.19
N VAL A 25 9.40 -9.97 5.96
CA VAL A 25 9.39 -10.01 7.44
C VAL A 25 10.44 -11.02 7.87
N ASP A 26 11.27 -10.70 8.87
CA ASP A 26 12.29 -11.60 9.38
C ASP A 26 11.62 -12.78 10.12
N PRO A 27 11.83 -14.04 9.68
CA PRO A 27 11.32 -15.22 10.39
C PRO A 27 11.82 -15.35 11.83
N HIS A 28 12.91 -14.67 12.20
CA HIS A 28 13.41 -14.64 13.58
C HIS A 28 12.56 -13.75 14.49
N GLU A 29 11.91 -12.71 13.95
CA GLU A 29 10.99 -11.84 14.69
C GLU A 29 9.59 -12.45 14.78
N GLU A 30 9.13 -13.11 13.72
CA GLU A 30 7.78 -13.70 13.65
C GLU A 30 7.77 -15.01 12.85
N PRO A 31 7.64 -16.20 13.49
CA PRO A 31 7.76 -17.49 12.81
C PRO A 31 6.61 -17.76 11.82
N SER A 32 5.45 -17.11 11.97
CA SER A 32 4.35 -17.19 11.00
C SER A 32 4.64 -16.53 9.66
N ALA A 33 5.73 -15.77 9.54
CA ALA A 33 6.20 -15.22 8.27
C ALA A 33 6.42 -16.33 7.23
N GLU A 34 6.74 -17.56 7.67
CA GLU A 34 6.98 -18.71 6.80
C GLU A 34 5.70 -19.25 6.11
N TRP A 35 4.49 -18.95 6.62
CA TRP A 35 3.22 -19.44 6.05
C TRP A 35 2.68 -18.58 4.90
N GLY A 36 3.37 -17.49 4.55
CA GLY A 36 3.16 -16.77 3.29
C GLY A 36 2.06 -15.70 3.28
N TRP A 37 1.27 -15.54 4.35
CA TRP A 37 0.21 -14.52 4.41
C TRP A 37 0.72 -13.09 4.72
N HIS A 38 2.01 -12.92 5.03
CA HIS A 38 2.59 -11.65 5.51
C HIS A 38 2.93 -10.67 4.36
N GLY A 39 2.48 -10.96 3.14
CA GLY A 39 2.67 -10.11 1.98
C GLY A 39 1.96 -8.77 2.14
N GLY A 40 2.73 -7.68 2.20
CA GLY A 40 2.19 -6.33 2.11
C GLY A 40 1.72 -6.03 0.67
N PHE A 41 0.48 -5.59 0.50
CA PHE A 41 -0.05 -5.20 -0.81
C PHE A 41 -0.37 -3.69 -0.85
N PRO A 42 0.64 -2.80 -0.71
CA PRO A 42 0.41 -1.37 -0.47
C PRO A 42 -0.36 -0.69 -1.59
N LYS A 43 -0.16 -1.11 -2.85
CA LYS A 43 -0.93 -0.59 -3.99
C LYS A 43 -2.38 -1.08 -3.95
N GLY A 44 -2.62 -2.36 -3.68
CA GLY A 44 -3.99 -2.88 -3.63
C GLY A 44 -4.78 -2.40 -2.43
N ILE A 45 -4.16 -2.19 -1.26
CA ILE A 45 -4.80 -1.54 -0.10
C ILE A 45 -5.26 -0.12 -0.48
N LYS A 46 -4.43 0.64 -1.20
CA LYS A 46 -4.78 1.99 -1.66
C LYS A 46 -5.95 1.96 -2.66
N ILE A 47 -5.93 1.04 -3.62
CA ILE A 47 -7.04 0.86 -4.58
C ILE A 47 -8.31 0.46 -3.86
N ALA A 48 -8.26 -0.56 -3.01
CA ALA A 48 -9.40 -1.03 -2.23
C ALA A 48 -9.99 0.09 -1.36
N GLY A 49 -9.13 0.87 -0.68
CA GLY A 49 -9.57 2.02 0.12
C GLY A 49 -10.33 3.07 -0.70
N TRP A 50 -9.85 3.42 -1.89
CA TRP A 50 -10.57 4.34 -2.78
C TRP A 50 -11.86 3.74 -3.33
N LEU A 51 -11.88 2.46 -3.69
CA LEU A 51 -13.11 1.78 -4.12
C LEU A 51 -14.15 1.76 -3.00
N SER A 52 -13.76 1.45 -1.76
CA SER A 52 -14.65 1.51 -0.60
C SER A 52 -15.15 2.93 -0.34
N THR A 53 -14.29 3.94 -0.47
CA THR A 53 -14.69 5.35 -0.33
C THR A 53 -15.74 5.75 -1.36
N LEU A 54 -15.55 5.36 -2.63
CA LEU A 54 -16.54 5.58 -3.69
C LEU A 54 -17.84 4.83 -3.42
N ALA A 55 -17.76 3.58 -2.96
CA ALA A 55 -18.93 2.78 -2.61
C ALA A 55 -19.77 3.42 -1.49
N VAL A 56 -19.12 4.03 -0.48
CA VAL A 56 -19.82 4.79 0.57
C VAL A 56 -20.55 6.00 -0.03
N PHE A 57 -19.91 6.77 -0.90
CA PHE A 57 -20.58 7.90 -1.55
C PHE A 57 -21.73 7.47 -2.48
N SER A 58 -21.65 6.30 -3.10
CA SER A 58 -22.77 5.73 -3.87
C SER A 58 -24.02 5.50 -3.02
N LEU A 59 -23.90 5.37 -1.69
CA LEU A 59 -25.05 5.26 -0.78
C LEU A 59 -25.89 6.54 -0.74
N LEU A 60 -25.38 7.70 -1.21
CA LEU A 60 -26.17 8.92 -1.37
C LEU A 60 -27.27 8.81 -2.44
N ILE A 61 -27.17 7.80 -3.31
CA ILE A 61 -28.14 7.54 -4.37
C ILE A 61 -29.21 6.60 -3.81
N GLY A 62 -30.37 7.13 -3.45
CA GLY A 62 -31.44 6.29 -2.92
C GLY A 62 -32.53 7.03 -2.18
N ASN A 63 -33.19 6.32 -1.27
CA ASN A 63 -34.42 6.72 -0.61
C ASN A 63 -34.20 7.61 0.64
N HIS A 64 -33.20 8.49 0.63
CA HIS A 64 -32.95 9.36 1.77
C HIS A 64 -34.07 10.39 1.90
N HIS A 65 -34.89 10.27 2.96
CA HIS A 65 -35.92 11.25 3.28
C HIS A 65 -35.41 12.37 4.18
N GLY A 66 -34.34 12.11 4.95
CA GLY A 66 -33.79 13.03 5.94
C GLY A 66 -32.33 13.37 5.67
N ARG A 67 -31.94 14.62 5.96
CA ARG A 67 -30.57 15.12 5.73
C ARG A 67 -29.53 14.53 6.69
N THR A 68 -29.98 13.90 7.79
CA THR A 68 -29.08 13.30 8.79
C THR A 68 -28.31 12.12 8.22
N GLU A 69 -28.97 11.29 7.39
CA GLU A 69 -28.32 10.14 6.75
C GLU A 69 -27.25 10.60 5.76
N ASP A 70 -27.60 11.56 4.89
CA ASP A 70 -26.64 12.20 3.98
C ASP A 70 -25.43 12.76 4.72
N LEU A 71 -25.64 13.42 5.86
CA LEU A 71 -24.57 14.00 6.65
C LEU A 71 -23.59 12.93 7.14
N TRP A 72 -24.08 11.80 7.65
CA TRP A 72 -23.22 10.71 8.11
C TRP A 72 -22.49 10.01 6.98
N VAL A 73 -23.16 9.79 5.84
CA VAL A 73 -22.53 9.20 4.65
C VAL A 73 -21.43 10.11 4.12
N VAL A 74 -21.70 11.42 3.99
CA VAL A 74 -20.71 12.41 3.53
C VAL A 74 -19.55 12.49 4.51
N LEU A 75 -19.82 12.60 5.81
CA LEU A 75 -18.77 12.71 6.82
C LEU A 75 -17.87 11.47 6.86
N THR A 76 -18.46 10.28 6.72
CA THR A 76 -17.72 9.01 6.66
C THR A 76 -16.84 8.95 5.40
N GLY A 77 -17.42 9.23 4.23
CA GLY A 77 -16.69 9.22 2.96
C GLY A 77 -15.54 10.24 2.94
N LEU A 78 -15.78 11.46 3.45
CA LEU A 78 -14.74 12.48 3.57
C LEU A 78 -13.62 12.08 4.54
N THR A 79 -13.97 11.45 5.67
CA THR A 79 -12.99 10.95 6.64
C THR A 79 -12.10 9.88 6.00
N MET A 80 -12.69 8.92 5.29
CA MET A 80 -11.94 7.88 4.58
C MET A 80 -11.01 8.48 3.51
N ALA A 81 -11.52 9.39 2.68
CA ALA A 81 -10.72 10.08 1.66
C ALA A 81 -9.55 10.86 2.28
N ALA A 82 -9.80 11.59 3.37
CA ALA A 82 -8.78 12.36 4.08
C ALA A 82 -7.67 11.46 4.64
N LEU A 83 -8.03 10.32 5.25
CA LEU A 83 -7.05 9.36 5.76
C LEU A 83 -6.21 8.74 4.64
N LEU A 84 -6.82 8.40 3.50
CA LEU A 84 -6.09 7.87 2.34
C LEU A 84 -5.13 8.90 1.76
N ILE A 85 -5.56 10.15 1.62
CA ILE A 85 -4.70 11.25 1.16
C ILE A 85 -3.55 11.45 2.15
N TRP A 86 -3.84 11.45 3.46
CA TRP A 86 -2.82 11.61 4.49
C TRP A 86 -1.79 10.47 4.46
N ASP A 87 -2.22 9.22 4.34
CA ASP A 87 -1.33 8.07 4.16
C ASP A 87 -0.46 8.22 2.92
N GLN A 88 -1.05 8.60 1.78
CA GLN A 88 -0.31 8.81 0.54
C GLN A 88 0.76 9.90 0.69
N VAL A 89 0.41 11.04 1.29
CA VAL A 89 1.36 12.14 1.53
C VAL A 89 2.47 11.71 2.49
N ARG A 90 2.12 11.03 3.59
CA ARG A 90 3.10 10.58 4.58
C ARG A 90 4.04 9.52 4.02
N SER A 91 3.51 8.57 3.23
CA SER A 91 4.31 7.52 2.59
C SER A 91 5.35 8.07 1.61
N ARG A 92 5.13 9.27 1.06
CA ARG A 92 6.12 10.01 0.24
C ARG A 92 7.17 10.74 1.07
N THR A 93 7.24 10.57 2.38
CA THR A 93 8.23 11.24 3.25
C THR A 93 8.90 10.28 4.22
N SER A 94 8.72 8.97 4.01
CA SER A 94 9.19 7.93 4.93
C SER A 94 10.72 7.88 5.06
N TRP A 95 11.47 8.26 4.04
CA TRP A 95 12.95 8.29 4.07
C TRP A 95 13.56 9.37 4.98
N ARG A 96 12.73 10.25 5.58
CA ARG A 96 13.18 11.25 6.55
C ARG A 96 13.18 10.72 8.00
N ARG A 97 12.91 9.44 8.19
CA ARG A 97 13.04 8.70 9.44
C ARG A 97 13.97 7.52 9.21
#